data_AF-A0A928IXK7-F1
#
_entry.id   AF-A0A928IXK7-F1
#
_cell.length_a   1.000
_cell.length_b   1.000
_cell.length_c   1.000
_cell.angle_alpha   90.00
_cell.angle_beta   90.00
_cell.angle_gamma   90.00
#
_symmetry.space_group_name_H-M   'P 1'
#
loop_
_entity.id
_entity.type
_entity.pdbx_description
1 polymer ?
#
loop_
_entity_poly.entity_id
_entity_poly.type
_entity_poly.pdbx_seq_one_letter_code
_entity_poly.pdbx_strand_id
1 'polypeptide(L)' 'MYFEPALEVEEVPCDVNFDNNFDTMDYITVKRAYFGTYNEADMYCNKGDLNNNLEIDAVDSALMKRAYFDTFNVEQ' A
#
# COMPACT_ATOMS: atom_id res chain seq x y z
N MET A 1 28.26 25.06 -7.21
CA MET A 1 26.87 24.73 -6.84
C MET A 1 26.90 23.26 -6.47
N TYR A 2 26.87 22.95 -5.17
CA TYR A 2 26.85 21.56 -4.70
C TYR A 2 25.41 21.07 -4.82
N PHE A 3 25.18 20.03 -5.61
CA PHE A 3 23.93 19.29 -5.58
C PHE A 3 24.00 18.37 -4.36
N GLU A 4 23.16 18.62 -3.37
CA GLU A 4 22.90 17.63 -2.34
C GLU A 4 22.21 16.43 -3.02
N PRO A 5 22.68 15.19 -2.82
CA PRO A 5 21.96 14.03 -3.30
C PRO A 5 20.57 14.05 -2.65
N ALA A 6 19.53 13.86 -3.45
CA ALA A 6 18.19 13.65 -2.92
C ALA A 6 18.30 12.51 -1.90
N LEU A 7 17.79 12.73 -0.67
CA LEU A 7 17.62 11.64 0.28
C LEU A 7 16.84 10.53 -0.46
N GLU A 8 17.44 9.35 -0.59
CA GLU A 8 16.68 8.16 -0.94
C GLU A 8 15.67 7.96 0.20
N VAL A 9 14.42 8.35 -0.05
CA VAL A 9 13.32 7.99 0.85
C VAL A 9 13.13 6.51 0.61
N GLU A 10 13.52 5.70 1.58
CA GLU A 10 13.29 4.26 1.56
C GLU A 10 11.78 4.05 1.43
N GLU A 11 11.35 3.51 0.30
CA GLU A 11 9.93 3.34 0.03
C GLU A 11 9.40 2.23 0.94
N VAL A 12 8.43 2.56 1.79
CA VAL A 12 7.79 1.56 2.65
C VAL A 12 6.78 0.77 1.80
N PRO A 13 6.97 -0.56 1.65
CA PRO A 13 6.00 -1.41 0.96
C PRO A 13 4.67 -1.40 1.72
N CYS A 14 3.55 -1.49 0.99
CA CYS A 14 2.20 -1.44 1.57
C CYS A 14 1.83 -0.15 2.32
N ASP A 15 2.63 0.92 2.25
CA ASP A 15 2.26 2.25 2.76
C ASP A 15 1.30 2.93 1.78
N VAL A 16 0.03 2.56 1.86
CA VAL A 16 -1.05 2.98 0.96
C VAL A 16 -1.62 4.33 1.35
N ASN A 17 -1.45 4.75 2.61
CA ASN A 17 -1.89 6.07 3.07
C ASN A 17 -0.78 7.14 2.96
N PHE A 18 0.43 6.75 2.55
CA PHE A 18 1.61 7.59 2.35
C PHE A 18 2.09 8.28 3.63
N ASP A 19 1.97 7.61 4.77
CA ASP A 19 2.44 8.11 6.06
C ASP A 19 3.86 7.66 6.43
N ASN A 20 4.54 6.94 5.52
CA ASN A 20 5.85 6.32 5.68
C ASN A 20 5.90 5.24 6.78
N ASN A 21 4.76 4.66 7.14
CA ASN A 21 4.70 3.47 7.99
C ASN A 21 3.85 2.41 7.30
N PHE A 22 4.08 1.16 7.69
CA PHE A 22 3.16 0.07 7.37
C PHE A 22 2.43 -0.32 8.65
N ASP A 23 1.15 0.03 8.75
CA ASP A 23 0.34 -0.23 9.94
C ASP A 23 -1.14 -0.57 9.62
N THR A 24 -2.00 -0.53 10.65
CA THR A 24 -3.42 -0.89 10.48
C THR A 24 -4.19 0.11 9.61
N MET A 25 -3.73 1.36 9.51
CA MET A 25 -4.33 2.37 8.66
C MET A 25 -4.20 2.03 7.18
N ASP A 26 -3.10 1.41 6.76
CA ASP A 26 -2.95 0.91 5.39
C ASP A 26 -4.01 -0.12 5.04
N TYR A 27 -4.19 -1.10 5.93
CA TYR A 27 -5.24 -2.10 5.81
C TYR A 27 -6.65 -1.48 5.77
N ILE A 28 -6.92 -0.51 6.64
CA ILE A 28 -8.21 0.19 6.66
C ILE A 28 -8.43 0.94 5.35
N THR A 29 -7.39 1.55 4.78
CA THR A 29 -7.50 2.33 3.55
C THR A 29 -7.86 1.42 2.37
N VAL A 30 -7.15 0.29 2.17
CA VAL A 30 -7.51 -0.74 1.16
C VAL A 30 -8.95 -1.24 1.36
N LYS A 31 -9.36 -1.46 2.60
CA LYS A 31 -10.73 -1.90 2.89
C LYS A 31 -11.78 -0.85 2.52
N ARG A 32 -11.50 0.43 2.77
CA ARG A 32 -12.40 1.53 2.42
C ARG A 32 -12.49 1.72 0.90
N ALA A 33 -11.38 1.52 0.19
CA ALA A 33 -11.30 1.46 -1.27
C ALA A 33 -12.25 0.42 -1.83
N TYR A 34 -12.09 -0.82 -1.35
CA TYR A 34 -12.90 -1.96 -1.74
C TYR A 34 -14.41 -1.71 -1.52
N PHE A 35 -14.79 -1.04 -0.42
CA PHE A 35 -16.18 -0.68 -0.14
C PHE A 35 -16.67 0.59 -0.85
N GLY A 36 -15.84 1.26 -1.65
CA GLY A 36 -16.19 2.51 -2.34
C GLY A 36 -16.45 3.69 -1.41
N THR A 37 -15.91 3.64 -0.19
CA THR A 37 -16.05 4.70 0.84
C THR A 37 -14.84 5.61 0.94
N TYR A 38 -13.83 5.34 0.11
CA TYR A 38 -12.64 6.15 -0.11
C TYR A 38 -12.37 6.13 -1.60
N ASN A 39 -12.05 7.29 -2.18
CA ASN A 39 -11.99 7.46 -3.63
C ASN A 39 -10.56 7.81 -4.01
N GLU A 40 -9.95 6.96 -4.82
CA GLU A 40 -8.51 6.77 -4.93
C GLU A 40 -8.02 7.14 -6.32
N ALA A 41 -8.00 8.43 -6.65
CA ALA A 41 -7.26 8.84 -7.84
C ALA A 41 -5.74 8.52 -7.71
N ASP A 42 -5.21 8.40 -6.49
CA ASP A 42 -3.78 8.27 -6.19
C ASP A 42 -3.33 6.91 -5.60
N MET A 43 -4.24 5.96 -5.29
CA MET A 43 -3.83 4.67 -4.69
C MET A 43 -3.64 3.53 -5.71
N TYR A 44 -3.77 3.82 -7.00
CA TYR A 44 -3.35 2.93 -8.10
C TYR A 44 -1.83 2.73 -8.20
N CYS A 45 -1.08 3.08 -7.15
CA CYS A 45 0.31 2.68 -7.02
C CYS A 45 0.34 1.22 -6.54
N ASN A 46 1.34 0.46 -6.97
CA ASN A 46 1.61 -0.95 -6.66
C ASN A 46 1.59 -1.34 -5.16
N LYS A 47 1.33 -0.38 -4.25
CA LYS A 47 1.26 -0.55 -2.81
C LYS A 47 -0.07 -1.15 -2.33
N GLY A 48 -1.18 -0.88 -3.02
CA GLY A 48 -2.52 -1.32 -2.62
C GLY A 48 -3.02 -2.56 -3.37
N ASP A 49 -2.68 -2.67 -4.65
CA ASP A 49 -2.98 -3.81 -5.52
C ASP A 49 -1.90 -4.89 -5.34
N LEU A 50 -2.10 -5.73 -4.33
CA LEU A 50 -1.12 -6.72 -3.89
C LEU A 50 -1.11 -7.97 -4.75
N ASN A 51 -2.16 -8.17 -5.55
CA ASN A 51 -2.24 -9.31 -6.46
C ASN A 51 -1.98 -8.93 -7.93
N ASN A 52 -1.73 -7.65 -8.22
CA ASN A 52 -1.39 -7.08 -9.52
C ASN A 52 -2.48 -7.32 -10.59
N ASN A 53 -3.76 -7.26 -10.20
CA ASN A 53 -4.89 -7.40 -11.14
C ASN A 53 -5.45 -6.06 -11.64
N LEU A 54 -4.85 -4.93 -11.21
CA LEU A 54 -5.26 -3.56 -11.51
C LEU A 54 -6.59 -3.15 -10.86
N GLU A 55 -7.10 -3.92 -9.90
CA GLU A 55 -8.34 -3.68 -9.20
C GLU A 55 -8.16 -3.86 -7.69
N ILE A 56 -8.40 -2.82 -6.89
CA ILE A 56 -8.43 -3.00 -5.43
C ILE A 56 -9.67 -3.78 -5.03
N ASP A 57 -9.49 -5.03 -4.61
CA ASP A 57 -10.58 -5.93 -4.29
C ASP A 57 -10.41 -6.66 -2.93
N ALA A 58 -11.27 -7.66 -2.70
CA ALA A 58 -11.27 -8.43 -1.46
C ALA A 58 -9.99 -9.26 -1.27
N VAL A 59 -9.31 -9.64 -2.36
CA VAL A 59 -8.03 -10.36 -2.36
C VAL A 59 -6.95 -9.44 -1.81
N ASP A 60 -6.86 -8.19 -2.26
CA ASP A 60 -5.86 -7.23 -1.75
C ASP A 60 -6.04 -6.97 -0.27
N SER A 61 -7.29 -6.76 0.17
CA SER A 61 -7.59 -6.63 1.60
C SER A 61 -7.15 -7.87 2.41
N ALA A 62 -7.28 -9.08 1.85
CA ALA A 62 -6.85 -10.29 2.51
C ALA A 62 -5.31 -10.43 2.54
N LEU A 63 -4.64 -10.08 1.45
CA LEU A 63 -3.17 -10.08 1.36
C LEU A 63 -2.55 -9.04 2.28
N MET A 64 -3.14 -7.84 2.37
CA MET A 64 -2.70 -6.77 3.26
C MET A 64 -2.79 -7.19 4.73
N LYS A 65 -3.89 -7.86 5.09
CA LYS A 65 -4.02 -8.47 6.42
C LYS A 65 -2.94 -9.52 6.68
N ARG A 66 -2.59 -10.34 5.68
CA ARG A 66 -1.53 -11.35 5.82
C ARG A 66 -0.15 -10.73 5.94
N ALA A 67 0.13 -9.64 5.22
CA ALA A 67 1.35 -8.86 5.33
C ALA A 67 1.50 -8.30 6.75
N TYR A 68 0.43 -7.73 7.31
CA TYR A 68 0.42 -7.21 8.69
C TYR A 68 0.72 -8.28 9.76
N PHE A 69 0.39 -9.55 9.48
CA PHE A 69 0.68 -10.68 10.36
C PHE A 69 1.94 -11.46 9.97
N ASP A 70 2.78 -10.95 9.06
CA ASP A 70 3.99 -11.62 8.54
C ASP A 70 3.74 -13.02 7.95
N THR A 71 2.56 -13.23 7.35
CA THR A 71 2.19 -14.51 6.69
C THR A 71 2.13 -14.39 5.17
N PHE A 72 2.49 -13.24 4.61
CA PHE A 72 2.60 -12.94 3.18
C PHE A 72 3.74 -11.94 2.98
N ASN A 73 4.57 -12.15 1.97
CA ASN A 73 5.65 -11.24 1.61
C ASN A 73 5.22 -10.43 0.39
N VAL A 74 5.34 -9.11 0.50
CA VAL A 74 4.90 -8.11 -0.47
C VAL A 74 5.89 -7.98 -1.65
N GLU A 75 7.14 -8.40 -1.47
CA GLU A 75 8.22 -8.23 -2.47
C GLU A 75 8.20 -9.25 -3.63
N GLN A 76 7.04 -9.74 -4.07
CA GLN A 76 6.93 -10.75 -5.13
C GLN A 76 6.77 -10.19 -6.55
#